data_AF-A0A524D1F3-F1
#
_entry.id   AF-A0A524D1F3-F1
#
_cell.length_a   1.000
_cell.length_b   1.000
_cell.length_c   1.000
_cell.angle_alpha   90.00
_cell.angle_beta   90.00
_cell.angle_gamma   90.00
#
_symmetry.space_group_name_H-M   'P 1'
#
loop_
_entity.id
_entity.type
_entity.pdbx_description
1 polymer ?
#
loop_
_entity_poly.entity_id
_entity_poly.type
_entity_poly.pdbx_seq_one_letter_code
_entity_poly.pdbx_strand_id
1 'polypeptide(L)'
;MQETSDEEWSYDFLESLVKDVEENKNIRQCIDCGKCVGGCPASKISNFNIRKIIRKILRGDKSVLKDSDIWYCFLCERCKRVCPKENINIPLLILNLRNESFKRGYGPRYNDLTKYVEMSERFLTNGTVLDEPLDGPLDEERVKETDIICDFARIKYVFKASKESKNVKTKIDRLINKHENKKKSNKE
;
A
#
# COMPACT_ATOMS: atom_id res chain seq x y z
N MET A 1 16.02 38.37 7.97
CA MET A 1 16.75 37.20 8.50
C MET A 1 15.76 36.45 9.36
N GLN A 2 15.21 35.33 8.89
CA GLN A 2 14.33 34.50 9.72
C GLN A 2 15.21 33.56 10.52
N GLU A 3 15.13 33.69 11.83
CA GLU A 3 15.73 32.81 12.83
C GLU A 3 15.29 31.37 12.56
N THR A 4 16.23 30.52 12.17
CA THR A 4 16.01 29.08 12.12
C THR A 4 16.16 28.57 13.54
N SER A 5 15.04 28.29 14.20
CA SER A 5 15.04 27.50 15.42
C SER A 5 15.79 26.20 15.15
N ASP A 6 16.79 25.90 15.96
CA ASP A 6 17.48 24.61 15.99
C ASP A 6 16.47 23.51 16.38
N GLU A 7 15.66 23.06 15.42
CA GLU A 7 14.89 21.84 15.58
C GLU A 7 15.90 20.69 15.65
N GLU A 8 16.10 20.16 16.86
CA GLU A 8 16.90 18.96 17.11
C GLU A 8 16.52 17.87 16.10
N TRP A 9 17.44 17.57 15.20
CA TRP A 9 17.27 16.51 14.22
C TRP A 9 17.14 15.17 14.97
N SER A 10 15.92 14.63 15.05
CA SER A 10 15.65 13.31 15.65
C SER A 10 15.15 12.31 14.61
N TYR A 11 15.78 11.13 14.60
CA TYR A 11 15.34 10.01 13.78
C TYR A 11 14.34 9.09 14.47
N ASP A 12 13.93 9.38 15.71
CA ASP A 12 13.02 8.52 16.47
C ASP A 12 11.70 8.29 15.74
N PHE A 13 11.21 9.33 15.05
CA PHE A 13 10.02 9.22 14.23
C PHE A 13 10.23 8.26 13.05
N LEU A 14 11.34 8.38 12.34
CA LEU A 14 11.69 7.44 11.29
C LEU A 14 11.79 6.01 11.83
N GLU A 15 12.51 5.81 12.93
CA GLU A 15 12.70 4.49 13.55
C GLU A 15 11.35 3.89 13.95
N SER A 16 10.43 4.69 14.49
CA SER A 16 9.07 4.23 14.80
C SER A 16 8.28 3.77 13.56
N LEU A 17 8.54 4.36 12.39
CA LEU A 17 7.87 3.99 11.13
C LEU A 17 8.43 2.72 10.51
N VAL A 18 9.70 2.37 10.77
CA VAL A 18 10.40 1.26 10.08
C VAL A 18 10.88 0.16 11.02
N LYS A 19 10.53 0.22 12.31
CA LYS A 19 10.96 -0.72 13.36
C LYS A 19 10.81 -2.20 12.96
N ASP A 20 9.69 -2.54 12.32
CA ASP A 20 9.34 -3.92 11.97
C ASP A 20 9.67 -4.27 10.50
N VAL A 21 10.46 -3.44 9.80
CA VAL A 21 10.72 -3.56 8.36
C VAL A 21 12.20 -3.40 8.03
N GLU A 22 12.84 -4.47 7.56
CA GLU A 22 14.24 -4.45 7.10
C GLU A 22 14.44 -3.58 5.85
N GLU A 23 13.49 -3.63 4.90
CA GLU A 23 13.58 -2.98 3.58
C GLU A 23 13.56 -1.44 3.59
N ASN A 24 13.55 -0.78 4.76
CA ASN A 24 13.60 0.68 4.87
C ASN A 24 14.59 1.20 5.93
N LYS A 25 15.38 0.33 6.57
CA LYS A 25 16.43 0.77 7.53
C LYS A 25 17.45 1.71 6.88
N ASN A 26 17.68 1.56 5.58
CA ASN A 26 18.64 2.35 4.81
C ASN A 26 18.05 3.63 4.21
N ILE A 27 16.81 4.03 4.52
CA ILE A 27 16.21 5.24 3.94
C ILE A 27 17.01 6.52 4.24
N ARG A 28 17.81 6.54 5.33
CA ARG A 28 18.76 7.62 5.64
C ARG A 28 19.83 7.82 4.56
N GLN A 29 20.07 6.83 3.72
CA GLN A 29 20.97 6.90 2.57
C GLN A 29 20.32 7.57 1.35
N CYS A 30 19.09 8.07 1.46
CA CYS A 30 18.44 8.82 0.39
C CYS A 30 19.28 10.06 0.02
N ILE A 31 19.76 10.10 -1.22
CA ILE A 31 20.57 11.21 -1.77
C ILE A 31 19.74 12.27 -2.48
N ASP A 32 18.43 12.31 -2.22
CA ASP A 32 17.51 13.30 -2.79
C ASP A 32 17.47 13.40 -4.35
N CYS A 33 17.94 12.37 -5.06
CA CYS A 33 18.15 12.39 -6.52
C CYS A 33 16.89 12.60 -7.38
N GLY A 34 15.69 12.52 -6.80
CA GLY A 34 14.43 12.82 -7.49
C GLY A 34 13.92 11.77 -8.47
N LYS A 35 14.62 10.64 -8.71
CA LYS A 35 14.13 9.57 -9.62
C LYS A 35 12.74 9.04 -9.24
N CYS A 36 12.46 8.95 -7.94
CA CYS A 36 11.16 8.55 -7.42
C CYS A 36 10.02 9.52 -7.79
N VAL A 37 10.32 10.81 -7.96
CA VAL A 37 9.37 11.84 -8.42
C VAL A 37 9.21 11.76 -9.93
N GLY A 38 10.32 11.73 -10.69
CA GLY A 38 10.28 11.70 -12.15
C GLY A 38 9.55 10.47 -12.72
N GLY A 39 9.62 9.33 -12.02
CA GLY A 39 8.87 8.13 -12.38
C GLY A 39 7.44 8.10 -11.87
N CYS A 40 7.02 8.96 -10.94
CA CYS A 40 5.73 8.80 -10.27
C CYS A 40 4.56 9.23 -11.17
N PRO A 41 3.56 8.37 -11.44
CA PRO A 41 2.35 8.78 -12.16
C PRO A 41 1.56 9.84 -11.40
N ALA A 42 1.45 9.74 -10.07
CA ALA A 42 0.75 10.74 -9.25
C ALA A 42 1.41 12.13 -9.33
N SER A 43 2.75 12.20 -9.32
CA SER A 43 3.48 13.47 -9.46
C SER A 43 3.33 14.13 -10.84
N LYS A 44 2.91 13.39 -11.87
CA LYS A 44 2.69 13.94 -13.21
C LYS A 44 1.35 14.67 -13.35
N ILE A 45 0.36 14.26 -12.55
CA ILE A 45 -1.02 14.74 -12.65
C ILE A 45 -1.47 15.55 -11.43
N SER A 46 -0.59 15.71 -10.43
CA SER A 46 -0.89 16.42 -9.19
C SER A 46 0.38 17.04 -8.60
N ASN A 47 0.22 17.83 -7.55
CA ASN A 47 1.33 18.42 -6.79
C ASN A 47 2.05 17.41 -5.86
N PHE A 48 1.65 16.14 -5.88
CA PHE A 48 2.25 15.09 -5.05
C PHE A 48 3.75 14.99 -5.27
N ASN A 49 4.52 15.12 -4.19
CA ASN A 49 5.97 15.01 -4.25
C ASN A 49 6.51 14.14 -3.12
N ILE A 50 6.74 12.86 -3.44
CA ILE A 50 7.25 11.88 -2.50
C ILE A 50 8.59 12.26 -1.85
N ARG A 51 9.39 13.10 -2.53
CA ARG A 51 10.67 13.58 -2.00
C ARG A 51 10.48 14.59 -0.86
N LYS A 52 9.44 15.44 -0.93
CA LYS A 52 9.07 16.32 0.19
C LYS A 52 8.69 15.49 1.42
N ILE A 53 7.90 14.43 1.23
CA ILE A 53 7.52 13.50 2.29
C ILE A 53 8.76 12.84 2.92
N ILE A 54 9.66 12.29 2.10
CA ILE A 54 10.90 11.66 2.60
C ILE A 54 11.74 12.65 3.41
N ARG A 55 11.90 13.90 2.94
CA ARG A 55 12.65 14.93 3.71
C ARG A 55 12.01 15.24 5.05
N LYS A 56 10.67 15.37 5.12
CA LYS A 56 9.96 15.55 6.39
C LYS A 56 10.24 14.40 7.36
N ILE A 57 10.12 13.16 6.88
CA ILE A 57 10.42 11.96 7.69
C ILE A 57 11.87 11.98 8.20
N LEU A 58 12.83 12.27 7.33
CA LEU A 58 14.26 12.29 7.69
C LEU A 58 14.61 13.37 8.72
N ARG A 59 13.88 14.50 8.71
CA ARG A 59 13.99 15.57 9.71
C ARG A 59 13.23 15.29 11.01
N GLY A 60 12.47 14.19 11.08
CA GLY A 60 11.60 13.90 12.22
C GLY A 60 10.31 14.74 12.25
N ASP A 61 9.96 15.43 11.16
CA ASP A 61 8.77 16.28 11.07
C ASP A 61 7.49 15.43 11.00
N LYS A 62 6.78 15.39 12.15
CA LYS A 62 5.52 14.65 12.32
C LYS A 62 4.32 15.34 11.65
N SER A 63 4.44 16.56 11.14
CA SER A 63 3.37 17.26 10.41
C SER A 63 2.91 16.46 9.20
N VAL A 64 3.82 15.65 8.62
CA VAL A 64 3.55 14.76 7.47
C VAL A 64 2.40 13.78 7.71
N LEU A 65 2.08 13.46 8.97
CA LEU A 65 0.95 12.58 9.30
C LEU A 65 -0.42 13.23 9.06
N LYS A 66 -0.48 14.56 8.97
CA LYS A 66 -1.69 15.34 8.66
C LYS A 66 -1.77 15.75 7.19
N ASP A 67 -0.68 15.61 6.44
CA ASP A 67 -0.64 16.02 5.03
C ASP A 67 -1.54 15.12 4.18
N SER A 68 -2.40 15.74 3.35
CA SER A 68 -3.17 15.01 2.34
C SER A 68 -2.28 14.28 1.33
N ASP A 69 -1.05 14.78 1.13
CA ASP A 69 -0.06 14.27 0.18
C ASP A 69 0.21 12.77 0.34
N ILE A 70 0.17 12.24 1.58
CA ILE A 70 0.43 10.82 1.83
C ILE A 70 -0.63 9.92 1.17
N TRP A 71 -1.83 10.43 0.87
CA TRP A 71 -2.96 9.69 0.27
C TRP A 71 -2.93 9.65 -1.26
N TYR A 72 -2.21 10.54 -1.92
CA TYR A 72 -2.05 10.54 -3.38
C TYR A 72 -1.12 9.43 -3.90
N CYS A 73 -0.39 8.75 -3.02
CA CYS A 73 0.46 7.64 -3.44
C CYS A 73 -0.37 6.42 -3.85
N PHE A 74 -0.02 5.86 -5.00
CA PHE A 74 -0.75 4.74 -5.59
C PHE A 74 -0.22 3.36 -5.23
N LEU A 75 0.85 3.30 -4.42
CA LEU A 75 1.55 2.06 -4.07
C LEU A 75 1.93 1.20 -5.30
N CYS A 76 2.22 1.82 -6.45
CA CYS A 76 2.56 1.12 -7.70
C CYS A 76 4.03 0.65 -7.78
N GLU A 77 4.79 0.84 -6.71
CA GLU A 77 6.20 0.44 -6.54
C GLU A 77 7.21 0.90 -7.60
N ARG A 78 6.84 1.83 -8.49
CA ARG A 78 7.78 2.35 -9.49
C ARG A 78 8.96 3.06 -8.85
N CYS A 79 8.74 3.81 -7.77
CA CYS A 79 9.79 4.49 -7.02
C CYS A 79 10.82 3.54 -6.41
N LYS A 80 10.42 2.32 -6.01
CA LYS A 80 11.30 1.26 -5.53
C LYS A 80 12.21 0.77 -6.67
N ARG A 81 11.64 0.51 -7.85
CA ARG A 81 12.37 0.00 -9.03
C ARG A 81 13.40 0.98 -9.62
N VAL A 82 13.16 2.28 -9.51
CA VAL A 82 14.06 3.30 -10.08
C VAL A 82 15.04 3.90 -9.06
N CYS A 83 14.95 3.48 -7.79
CA CYS A 83 15.84 3.98 -6.75
C CYS A 83 17.26 3.45 -6.99
N PRO A 84 18.30 4.29 -7.02
CA PRO A 84 19.69 3.84 -7.17
C PRO A 84 20.29 3.30 -5.86
N LYS A 85 19.53 3.33 -4.75
CA LYS A 85 19.96 2.86 -3.45
C LYS A 85 19.25 1.54 -3.15
N GLU A 86 20.00 0.60 -2.59
CA GLU A 86 19.49 -0.71 -2.19
C GLU A 86 18.60 -0.63 -0.96
N ASN A 87 17.62 -1.53 -0.87
CA ASN A 87 16.72 -1.66 0.28
C ASN A 87 16.07 -0.34 0.70
N ILE A 88 15.48 0.37 -0.27
CA ILE A 88 14.57 1.49 -0.04
C ILE A 88 13.19 1.15 -0.62
N ASN A 89 12.23 0.85 0.26
CA ASN A 89 10.84 0.54 -0.07
C ASN A 89 9.90 1.72 0.28
N ILE A 90 9.94 2.76 -0.56
CA ILE A 90 9.12 3.97 -0.43
C ILE A 90 7.59 3.68 -0.35
N PRO A 91 7.01 2.75 -1.13
CA PRO A 91 5.59 2.39 -1.00
C PRO A 91 5.23 1.89 0.41
N LEU A 92 6.07 1.04 0.98
CA LEU A 92 5.88 0.53 2.35
C LEU A 92 6.00 1.64 3.38
N LEU A 93 6.94 2.58 3.19
CA LEU A 93 7.06 3.76 4.05
C LEU A 93 5.78 4.61 4.06
N ILE A 94 5.17 4.82 2.88
CA ILE A 94 3.89 5.52 2.77
C ILE A 94 2.75 4.76 3.48
N LEU A 95 2.73 3.43 3.36
CA LEU A 95 1.74 2.62 4.06
C LEU A 95 1.85 2.79 5.58
N ASN A 96 3.08 2.80 6.11
CA ASN A 96 3.34 2.98 7.53
C ASN A 96 2.93 4.39 8.00
N LEU A 97 3.20 5.42 7.19
CA LEU A 97 2.71 6.78 7.46
C LEU A 97 1.17 6.85 7.52
N ARG A 98 0.47 6.20 6.59
CA ARG A 98 -1.00 6.16 6.58
C ARG A 98 -1.55 5.46 7.81
N ASN A 99 -0.93 4.36 8.22
CA ASN A 99 -1.32 3.63 9.43
C ASN A 99 -1.13 4.50 10.68
N GLU A 100 0.01 5.17 10.82
CA GLU A 100 0.25 6.09 11.93
C GLU A 100 -0.69 7.32 11.90
N SER A 101 -0.99 7.84 10.72
CA SER A 101 -1.99 8.91 10.53
C SER A 101 -3.37 8.46 11.01
N PHE A 102 -3.80 7.25 10.65
CA PHE A 102 -5.07 6.67 11.12
C PHE A 102 -5.10 6.47 12.64
N LYS A 103 -4.05 5.88 13.23
CA LYS A 103 -3.98 5.67 14.70
C LYS A 103 -4.15 6.96 15.49
N ARG A 104 -3.74 8.09 14.92
CA ARG A 104 -3.84 9.43 15.52
C ARG A 104 -5.10 10.20 15.13
N GLY A 105 -6.00 9.57 14.36
CA GLY A 105 -7.25 10.19 13.90
C GLY A 105 -7.08 11.25 12.80
N TYR A 106 -5.94 11.30 12.12
CA TYR A 106 -5.67 12.23 11.02
C TYR A 106 -6.01 11.66 9.65
N GLY A 107 -6.25 10.35 9.56
CA GLY A 107 -6.66 9.70 8.34
C GLY A 107 -8.04 10.19 7.85
N PRO A 108 -8.32 10.10 6.55
CA PRO A 108 -9.62 10.47 5.99
C PRO A 108 -10.73 9.65 6.67
N ARG A 109 -11.81 10.32 7.07
CA ARG A 109 -12.98 9.65 7.61
C ARG A 109 -13.69 8.92 6.47
N TYR A 110 -13.51 7.61 6.40
CA TYR A 110 -14.34 6.75 5.55
C TYR A 110 -15.58 6.37 6.35
N ASN A 111 -16.76 6.80 5.91
CA ASN A 111 -18.00 6.58 6.66
C ASN A 111 -18.45 5.11 6.68
N ASP A 112 -17.91 4.22 5.84
CA ASP A 112 -18.28 2.80 5.85
C ASP A 112 -17.18 1.89 5.26
N LEU A 113 -16.25 1.47 6.11
CA LEU A 113 -15.21 0.49 5.76
C LEU A 113 -15.76 -0.93 5.57
N THR A 114 -16.98 -1.20 6.05
CA THR A 114 -17.61 -2.52 6.04
C THR A 114 -17.80 -3.04 4.61
N LYS A 115 -18.18 -2.15 3.68
CA LYS A 115 -18.36 -2.50 2.27
C LYS A 115 -17.06 -2.98 1.60
N TYR A 116 -15.91 -2.44 2.00
CA TYR A 116 -14.62 -2.93 1.50
C TYR A 116 -14.25 -4.30 2.05
N VAL A 117 -14.63 -4.58 3.29
CA VAL A 117 -14.41 -5.89 3.93
C VAL A 117 -15.29 -6.95 3.28
N GLU A 118 -16.59 -6.67 3.09
CA GLU A 118 -17.54 -7.58 2.44
C GLU A 118 -17.12 -7.89 0.99
N MET A 119 -16.71 -6.86 0.25
CA MET A 119 -16.22 -7.01 -1.12
C MET A 119 -14.93 -7.85 -1.18
N SER A 120 -14.03 -7.64 -0.21
CA SER A 120 -12.79 -8.42 -0.11
C SER A 120 -13.07 -9.87 0.29
N GLU A 121 -14.00 -10.09 1.20
CA GLU A 121 -14.41 -11.43 1.65
C GLU A 121 -14.97 -12.25 0.49
N ARG A 122 -15.93 -11.71 -0.27
CA ARG A 122 -16.51 -12.37 -1.45
C ARG A 122 -15.46 -12.73 -2.50
N PHE A 123 -14.54 -11.80 -2.78
CA PHE A 123 -13.45 -12.09 -3.71
C PHE A 123 -12.57 -13.25 -3.22
N LEU A 124 -12.28 -13.29 -1.91
CA LEU A 124 -11.43 -14.32 -1.32
C LEU A 124 -12.13 -15.67 -1.17
N THR A 125 -13.46 -15.70 -1.00
CA THR A 125 -14.22 -16.95 -0.77
C THR A 125 -14.87 -17.50 -2.02
N ASN A 126 -15.45 -16.66 -2.87
CA ASN A 126 -16.26 -17.05 -4.02
C ASN A 126 -15.54 -16.78 -5.35
N GLY A 127 -14.40 -16.08 -5.33
CA GLY A 127 -13.65 -15.71 -6.54
C GLY A 127 -14.34 -14.65 -7.39
N THR A 128 -15.46 -14.11 -6.92
CA THR A 128 -16.24 -13.05 -7.58
C THR A 128 -16.41 -11.88 -6.64
N VAL A 129 -16.40 -10.67 -7.19
CA VAL A 129 -16.62 -9.42 -6.44
C VAL A 129 -18.13 -9.12 -6.33
N LEU A 130 -18.93 -9.69 -7.23
CA LEU A 130 -20.38 -9.54 -7.34
C LEU A 130 -21.03 -10.92 -7.45
N ASP A 131 -22.27 -11.01 -6.97
CA ASP A 131 -22.99 -12.28 -6.85
C ASP A 131 -23.57 -12.77 -8.19
N GLU A 132 -23.90 -11.86 -9.13
CA GLU A 132 -24.37 -12.17 -10.49
C GLU A 132 -23.89 -11.13 -11.51
N PRO A 133 -23.82 -11.45 -12.83
CA PRO A 133 -23.63 -10.44 -13.86
C PRO A 133 -24.77 -9.42 -13.78
N LEU A 134 -24.48 -8.15 -14.06
CA LEU A 134 -25.54 -7.16 -14.22
C LEU A 134 -26.52 -7.67 -15.28
N ASP A 135 -27.81 -7.77 -14.94
CA ASP A 135 -28.91 -8.19 -15.83
C ASP A 135 -29.14 -7.17 -16.97
N GLY A 136 -28.11 -6.93 -17.77
CA GLY A 136 -28.04 -5.90 -18.78
C GLY A 136 -26.92 -4.88 -18.56
N PRO A 137 -26.72 -3.98 -19.53
CA PRO A 137 -25.76 -2.88 -19.41
C PRO A 137 -26.14 -1.95 -18.24
N LEU A 138 -25.13 -1.37 -17.59
CA LEU A 138 -25.34 -0.32 -16.59
C LEU A 138 -26.01 0.89 -17.24
N ASP A 139 -26.93 1.54 -16.51
CA ASP A 139 -27.49 2.83 -16.89
C ASP A 139 -26.38 3.84 -17.19
N GLU A 140 -26.57 4.71 -18.18
CA GLU A 140 -25.53 5.67 -18.63
C GLU A 140 -25.00 6.56 -17.49
N GLU A 141 -25.83 6.87 -16.51
CA GLU A 141 -25.44 7.63 -15.33
C GLU A 141 -24.47 6.83 -14.43
N ARG A 142 -24.72 5.53 -14.25
CA ARG A 142 -23.85 4.61 -13.50
C ARG A 142 -22.56 4.27 -14.25
N VAL A 143 -22.60 4.21 -15.58
CA VAL A 143 -21.40 4.09 -16.41
C VAL A 143 -20.50 5.30 -16.20
N LYS A 144 -21.07 6.51 -16.25
CA LYS A 144 -20.33 7.76 -16.00
C LYS A 144 -19.73 7.80 -14.59
N GLU A 145 -20.47 7.39 -13.56
CA GLU A 145 -19.94 7.25 -12.20
C GLU A 145 -18.79 6.22 -12.12
N THR A 146 -18.93 5.09 -12.80
CA THR A 146 -17.93 4.02 -12.80
C THR A 146 -16.66 4.43 -13.55
N ASP A 147 -16.78 5.16 -14.65
CA ASP A 147 -15.63 5.71 -15.38
C ASP A 147 -14.85 6.70 -14.49
N ILE A 148 -15.56 7.56 -13.77
CA ILE A 148 -14.96 8.47 -12.77
C ILE A 148 -14.24 7.69 -11.66
N ILE A 149 -14.83 6.59 -11.17
CA ILE A 149 -14.25 5.74 -10.12
C ILE A 149 -13.08 4.90 -10.64
N CYS A 150 -13.13 4.37 -11.86
CA CYS A 150 -12.08 3.55 -12.46
C CYS A 150 -10.86 4.39 -12.86
N ASP A 151 -11.08 5.63 -13.31
CA ASP A 151 -10.02 6.61 -13.49
C ASP A 151 -9.36 6.98 -12.14
N PHE A 152 -10.10 6.89 -11.03
CA PHE A 152 -9.59 7.04 -9.68
C PHE A 152 -8.89 5.78 -9.12
N ALA A 153 -9.36 4.58 -9.47
CA ALA A 153 -8.97 3.30 -8.85
C ALA A 153 -7.88 2.49 -9.59
N ARG A 154 -7.29 2.99 -10.68
CA ARG A 154 -6.20 2.35 -11.46
C ARG A 154 -4.84 2.23 -10.72
N ILE A 155 -4.89 2.10 -9.41
CA ILE A 155 -3.91 2.57 -8.44
C ILE A 155 -4.02 1.65 -7.19
N LYS A 156 -2.96 0.86 -6.89
CA LYS A 156 -2.93 -0.40 -6.10
C LYS A 156 -3.48 -1.56 -6.93
N TYR A 157 -2.74 -2.59 -7.35
CA TYR A 157 -2.60 -3.82 -6.56
C TYR A 157 -1.59 -4.83 -7.17
N VAL A 158 -0.73 -4.41 -8.10
CA VAL A 158 0.15 -5.35 -8.86
C VAL A 158 1.29 -6.00 -8.04
N PHE A 159 1.58 -5.58 -6.79
CA PHE A 159 2.88 -5.91 -6.18
C PHE A 159 2.91 -6.84 -4.95
N LYS A 160 1.79 -7.23 -4.34
CA LYS A 160 1.83 -8.01 -3.08
C LYS A 160 1.66 -9.53 -3.20
N ALA A 161 1.21 -10.06 -4.34
CA ALA A 161 0.89 -11.50 -4.47
C ALA A 161 2.10 -12.43 -4.69
N SER A 162 3.32 -11.92 -4.90
CA SER A 162 4.44 -12.77 -5.35
C SER A 162 5.13 -13.60 -4.26
N LYS A 163 4.95 -13.30 -2.96
CA LYS A 163 5.73 -13.96 -1.89
C LYS A 163 4.98 -15.02 -1.07
N GLU A 164 3.65 -14.93 -0.93
CA GLU A 164 2.87 -15.86 -0.08
C GLU A 164 2.47 -17.18 -0.77
N SER A 165 2.42 -17.24 -2.11
CA SER A 165 1.97 -18.43 -2.85
C SER A 165 2.84 -19.68 -2.66
N LYS A 166 4.11 -19.55 -2.22
CA LYS A 166 5.00 -20.71 -2.04
C LYS A 166 4.66 -21.54 -0.80
N ASN A 167 4.33 -20.89 0.32
CA ASN A 167 4.08 -21.58 1.60
C ASN A 167 2.70 -22.25 1.65
N VAL A 168 1.71 -21.68 0.95
CA VAL A 168 0.35 -22.21 0.89
C VAL A 168 0.30 -23.51 0.07
N LYS A 169 1.01 -23.56 -1.07
CA LYS A 169 1.07 -24.75 -1.93
C LYS A 169 1.63 -25.97 -1.17
N THR A 170 2.73 -25.80 -0.44
CA THR A 170 3.35 -26.87 0.36
C THR A 170 2.45 -27.38 1.49
N LYS A 171 1.59 -26.52 2.06
CA LYS A 171 0.66 -26.90 3.13
C LYS A 171 -0.55 -27.68 2.59
N ILE A 172 -1.05 -27.29 1.42
CA ILE A 172 -2.16 -27.97 0.72
C ILE A 172 -1.72 -29.37 0.26
N ASP A 173 -0.54 -29.50 -0.33
CA ASP A 173 -0.01 -30.81 -0.79
C ASP A 173 0.14 -31.82 0.36
N ARG A 174 0.55 -31.35 1.55
CA ARG A 174 0.64 -32.21 2.76
C ARG A 174 -0.73 -32.65 3.28
N LEU A 175 -1.74 -31.81 3.16
CA LEU A 175 -3.10 -32.11 3.64
C LEU A 175 -3.82 -33.07 2.68
N ILE A 176 -3.63 -32.92 1.37
CA ILE A 176 -4.16 -33.82 0.34
C ILE A 176 -3.57 -35.23 0.53
N ASN A 177 -2.24 -35.35 0.67
CA ASN A 177 -1.56 -36.63 0.90
C ASN A 177 -2.01 -37.31 2.21
N LYS A 178 -2.31 -36.54 3.26
CA LYS A 178 -2.83 -37.08 4.54
C LYS A 178 -4.26 -37.61 4.39
N HIS A 179 -5.08 -36.97 3.56
CA HIS A 179 -6.47 -37.39 3.32
C HIS A 179 -6.56 -38.64 2.42
N GLU A 180 -5.68 -38.78 1.43
CA GLU A 180 -5.63 -39.96 0.56
C GLU A 180 -5.14 -41.22 1.30
N ASN A 181 -4.15 -41.07 2.18
CA ASN A 181 -3.68 -42.18 3.02
C ASN A 181 -4.73 -42.65 4.04
N LYS A 182 -5.56 -41.73 4.55
CA LYS A 182 -6.66 -42.06 5.47
C LYS A 182 -7.85 -42.73 4.78
N LYS A 183 -8.05 -42.47 3.48
CA LYS A 183 -9.06 -43.17 2.66
C LYS A 183 -8.62 -44.59 2.27
N LYS A 184 -7.31 -44.85 2.15
CA LYS A 184 -6.78 -46.20 1.88
C LYS A 184 -6.83 -47.11 3.11
N SER A 185 -6.63 -46.60 4.34
CA SER A 185 -6.69 -47.43 5.56
C SER A 185 -8.11 -47.76 6.06
N ASN A 186 -9.16 -47.18 5.48
CA ASN A 186 -10.56 -47.43 5.85
C ASN A 186 -11.29 -48.30 4.82
N LYS A 187 -10.55 -48.94 3.91
CA LYS A 187 -11.08 -49.83 2.86
C LYS A 187 -10.52 -51.27 2.93
N GLU A 188 -9.82 -51.60 4.03
CA GLU A 188 -9.46 -52.96 4.44
C GLU A 188 -10.25 -53.35 5.70
#